data_AF-A0A3D0DCE7-F1
#
_entry.id   AF-A0A3D0DCE7-F1
#
_cell.length_a   1.000
_cell.length_b   1.000
_cell.length_c   1.000
_cell.angle_alpha   90.00
_cell.angle_beta   90.00
_cell.angle_gamma   90.00
#
_symmetry.space_group_name_H-M   'P 1'
#
loop_
_entity.id
_entity.type
_entity.pdbx_description
1 polymer ?
#
loop_
_entity_poly.entity_id
_entity_poly.type
_entity_poly.pdbx_seq_one_letter_code
_entity_poly.pdbx_strand_id
1 'polypeptide(L)'
;MAAEKSDLKAVERLTEGFGKIKSEIGKVIIGQDQVIEQLLVAILARGHCLFVGVPGLAKTLLISTLARTMDLKFSRIQFTPDLMPSDITGTELIEENRASGKREFRFVRGPIFANIIL
;
A
#
# COMPACT_ATOMS: atom_id res chain seq x y z
N MET A 1 10.37 17.48 -30.33
CA MET A 1 9.48 16.68 -31.21
C MET A 1 9.41 15.18 -30.85
N ALA A 2 10.47 14.37 -30.85
CA ALA A 2 10.34 12.93 -30.54
C ALA A 2 10.07 12.62 -29.05
N ALA A 3 10.79 13.30 -28.13
CA ALA A 3 10.55 13.23 -26.68
C ALA A 3 9.14 13.75 -26.31
N GLU A 4 8.74 14.86 -26.91
CA GLU A 4 7.43 15.51 -26.74
C GLU A 4 6.25 14.60 -27.12
N LYS A 5 6.38 13.81 -28.20
CA LYS A 5 5.39 12.79 -28.60
C LYS A 5 5.38 11.57 -27.66
N SER A 6 6.49 11.29 -26.97
CA SER A 6 6.58 10.20 -25.99
C SER A 6 5.90 10.60 -24.68
N ASP A 7 6.13 11.83 -24.23
CA ASP A 7 5.54 12.37 -23.00
C ASP A 7 4.02 12.48 -23.12
N LEU A 8 3.51 12.94 -24.27
CA LEU A 8 2.07 12.98 -24.53
C LEU A 8 1.41 11.59 -24.39
N LYS A 9 2.04 10.56 -24.95
CA LYS A 9 1.57 9.17 -24.85
C LYS A 9 1.64 8.64 -23.42
N ALA A 10 2.63 9.05 -22.64
CA ALA A 10 2.74 8.65 -21.24
C ALA A 10 1.60 9.26 -20.42
N VAL A 11 1.26 10.53 -20.67
CA VAL A 11 0.12 11.20 -20.02
C VAL A 11 -1.19 10.52 -20.39
N GLU A 12 -1.43 10.22 -21.67
CA GLU A 12 -2.65 9.51 -22.12
C GLU A 12 -2.83 8.16 -21.40
N ARG A 13 -1.76 7.36 -21.31
CA ARG A 13 -1.78 6.08 -20.59
C ARG A 13 -2.04 6.25 -19.10
N LEU A 14 -1.49 7.29 -18.49
CA LEU A 14 -1.72 7.60 -17.09
C LEU A 14 -3.19 7.94 -16.84
N THR A 15 -3.77 8.81 -17.66
CA THR A 15 -5.19 9.20 -17.57
C THR A 15 -6.11 7.99 -17.75
N GLU A 16 -5.82 7.12 -18.73
CA GLU A 16 -6.60 5.90 -18.96
C GLU A 16 -6.50 4.93 -17.77
N GLY A 17 -5.28 4.69 -17.26
CA GLY A 17 -5.06 3.83 -16.10
C GLY A 17 -5.75 4.37 -14.84
N PHE A 18 -5.66 5.68 -14.61
CA PHE A 18 -6.33 6.36 -13.50
C PHE A 18 -7.85 6.18 -13.55
N GLY A 19 -8.45 6.38 -14.74
CA GLY A 19 -9.88 6.19 -14.94
C GLY A 19 -10.33 4.75 -14.68
N LYS A 20 -9.56 3.75 -15.15
CA LYS A 20 -9.83 2.33 -14.89
C LYS A 20 -9.80 2.01 -13.39
N ILE A 21 -8.77 2.45 -12.68
CA ILE A 21 -8.65 2.22 -11.23
C ILE A 21 -9.82 2.84 -10.49
N LYS A 22 -10.16 4.10 -10.79
CA LYS A 22 -11.30 4.79 -10.17
C LYS A 22 -12.62 4.06 -10.42
N SER A 23 -12.85 3.58 -11.65
CA SER A 23 -14.05 2.82 -12.00
C SER A 23 -14.16 1.50 -11.23
N GLU A 24 -13.06 0.75 -11.10
CA GLU A 24 -13.06 -0.51 -10.33
C GLU A 24 -13.31 -0.29 -8.84
N ILE A 25 -12.67 0.73 -8.24
CA ILE A 25 -12.91 1.08 -6.82
C ILE A 25 -14.36 1.53 -6.60
N GLY A 26 -14.92 2.29 -7.54
CA GLY A 26 -16.29 2.79 -7.49
C GLY A 26 -17.38 1.70 -7.47
N LYS A 27 -17.06 0.45 -7.83
CA LYS A 27 -17.97 -0.69 -7.70
C LYS A 27 -18.22 -1.11 -6.26
N VAL A 28 -17.29 -0.79 -5.35
CA VAL A 28 -17.35 -1.16 -3.92
C VAL A 28 -17.50 0.08 -3.04
N ILE A 29 -16.86 1.18 -3.41
CA ILE A 29 -16.84 2.42 -2.63
C ILE A 29 -17.72 3.47 -3.31
N ILE A 30 -18.77 3.90 -2.62
CA ILE A 30 -19.74 4.86 -3.13
C ILE A 30 -19.51 6.23 -2.46
N GLY A 31 -19.50 7.31 -3.25
CA GLY A 31 -19.51 8.69 -2.73
C GLY A 31 -18.18 9.20 -2.16
N GLN A 32 -17.05 8.58 -2.52
CA GLN A 32 -15.70 8.95 -2.03
C GLN A 32 -14.75 9.36 -3.17
N ASP A 33 -15.27 9.87 -4.28
CA ASP A 33 -14.50 10.15 -5.51
C ASP A 33 -13.28 11.04 -5.29
N GLN A 34 -13.45 12.14 -4.54
CA GLN A 34 -12.38 13.09 -4.26
C GLN A 34 -11.27 12.45 -3.43
N VAL A 35 -11.63 11.58 -2.48
CA VAL A 35 -10.67 10.92 -1.60
C VAL A 35 -9.88 9.85 -2.35
N ILE A 36 -10.54 9.10 -3.23
CA ILE A 36 -9.88 8.15 -4.13
C ILE A 36 -8.87 8.88 -5.01
N GLU A 37 -9.24 10.03 -5.57
CA GLU A 37 -8.37 10.84 -6.42
C GLU A 37 -7.13 11.33 -5.65
N GLN A 38 -7.31 11.87 -4.44
CA GLN A 38 -6.20 12.30 -3.59
C GLN A 38 -5.27 11.16 -3.20
N LEU A 39 -5.81 9.97 -2.89
CA LEU A 39 -5.00 8.78 -2.59
C LEU A 39 -4.15 8.35 -3.80
N LEU A 40 -4.74 8.33 -4.99
CA LEU A 40 -4.02 7.99 -6.21
C LEU A 40 -2.90 9.00 -6.51
N VAL A 41 -3.18 10.29 -6.35
CA VAL A 41 -2.16 11.36 -6.47
C VAL A 41 -1.02 11.13 -5.49
N ALA A 42 -1.32 10.84 -4.22
CA ALA A 42 -0.30 10.59 -3.21
C ALA A 42 0.58 9.37 -3.55
N ILE A 43 -0.01 8.27 -4.02
CA ILE A 43 0.74 7.07 -4.43
C ILE A 43 1.68 7.40 -5.60
N LEU A 44 1.19 8.07 -6.63
CA LEU A 44 1.98 8.44 -7.81
C LEU A 44 3.10 9.43 -7.47
N ALA A 45 2.86 10.33 -6.51
CA ALA A 45 3.84 11.25 -5.98
C ALA A 45 4.79 10.62 -4.94
N ARG A 46 4.63 9.33 -4.61
CA ARG A 46 5.37 8.62 -3.55
C ARG A 46 5.23 9.28 -2.17
N GLY A 47 4.07 9.89 -1.92
CA GLY A 47 3.72 10.54 -0.66
C GLY A 47 2.99 9.61 0.30
N HIS A 48 2.71 10.16 1.49
CA HIS A 48 1.92 9.50 2.54
C HIS A 48 0.68 10.34 2.86
N CYS A 49 -0.42 9.68 3.23
CA CYS A 49 -1.67 10.34 3.58
C CYS A 49 -2.02 10.12 5.05
N LEU A 50 -2.53 11.17 5.70
CA LEU A 50 -3.18 11.07 7.00
C LEU A 50 -4.70 11.05 6.82
N PHE A 51 -5.35 9.99 7.30
CA PHE A 51 -6.76 9.74 7.01
C PHE A 51 -7.70 10.04 8.20
N VAL A 52 -8.01 11.32 8.42
CA VAL A 52 -8.83 11.79 9.55
C VAL A 52 -10.33 11.65 9.28
N GLY A 53 -11.14 11.45 10.32
CA GLY A 53 -12.61 11.33 10.20
C GLY A 53 -13.19 10.21 11.08
N VAL A 54 -14.51 10.23 11.25
CA VAL A 54 -15.22 9.37 12.20
C VAL A 54 -15.14 7.88 11.83
N PRO A 55 -15.24 6.97 12.82
CA PRO A 55 -15.36 5.54 12.59
C PRO A 55 -16.55 5.21 11.67
N GLY A 56 -16.43 4.13 10.90
CA GLY A 56 -17.53 3.61 10.07
C GLY A 56 -17.59 4.15 8.63
N LEU A 57 -16.72 5.09 8.23
CA LEU A 57 -16.68 5.63 6.87
C LEU A 57 -15.90 4.76 5.86
N ALA A 58 -15.94 3.45 6.03
CA ALA A 58 -15.32 2.48 5.11
C ALA A 58 -13.83 2.73 4.78
N LYS A 59 -13.08 3.44 5.63
CA LYS A 59 -11.66 3.82 5.38
C LYS A 59 -10.76 2.61 5.11
N THR A 60 -10.89 1.59 5.95
CA THR A 60 -10.16 0.33 5.80
C THR A 60 -10.58 -0.39 4.51
N LEU A 61 -11.87 -0.37 4.18
CA LEU A 61 -12.38 -1.01 2.96
C LEU A 61 -11.86 -0.29 1.71
N LEU A 62 -11.85 1.05 1.72
CA LEU A 62 -11.31 1.88 0.64
C LEU A 62 -9.83 1.54 0.37
N ILE A 63 -9.00 1.60 1.41
CA ILE A 63 -7.55 1.40 1.26
C ILE A 63 -7.22 -0.04 0.86
N SER A 64 -7.91 -1.04 1.43
CA SER A 64 -7.74 -2.44 1.01
C SER A 64 -8.25 -2.71 -0.40
N THR A 65 -9.35 -2.07 -0.83
CA THR A 65 -9.88 -2.18 -2.20
C THR A 65 -8.92 -1.55 -3.20
N LEU A 66 -8.36 -0.38 -2.90
CA LEU A 66 -7.33 0.28 -3.69
C LEU A 66 -6.11 -0.64 -3.87
N ALA A 67 -5.59 -1.20 -2.78
CA ALA A 67 -4.44 -2.11 -2.84
C ALA A 67 -4.72 -3.34 -3.72
N ARG A 68 -5.90 -3.96 -3.58
CA ARG A 68 -6.31 -5.11 -4.42
C ARG A 68 -6.48 -4.74 -5.88
N THR A 69 -7.04 -3.57 -6.18
CA THR A 69 -7.28 -3.09 -7.55
C THR A 69 -5.96 -2.87 -8.29
N MET A 70 -4.92 -2.44 -7.56
CA MET A 70 -3.59 -2.15 -8.12
C MET A 70 -2.61 -3.32 -7.97
N ASP A 71 -3.05 -4.49 -7.49
CA ASP A 71 -2.21 -5.66 -7.17
C ASP A 71 -1.01 -5.31 -6.26
N LEU A 72 -1.28 -4.51 -5.24
CA LEU A 72 -0.28 -4.03 -4.28
C LEU A 72 -0.33 -4.85 -2.99
N LYS A 73 0.86 -5.17 -2.45
CA LYS A 73 0.96 -5.79 -1.13
C LYS A 73 0.42 -4.83 -0.07
N PHE A 74 -0.61 -5.26 0.65
CA PHE A 74 -1.25 -4.51 1.72
C PHE A 74 -0.84 -5.07 3.08
N SER A 75 -0.60 -4.17 4.04
CA SER A 75 -0.33 -4.50 5.44
C SER A 75 -1.05 -3.50 6.34
N ARG A 76 -1.42 -3.95 7.55
CA ARG A 76 -2.08 -3.10 8.55
C ARG A 76 -1.31 -3.17 9.86
N ILE A 77 -0.94 -2.02 10.40
CA ILE A 77 -0.23 -1.88 11.68
C ILE A 77 -1.14 -1.15 12.65
N GLN A 78 -1.68 -1.87 13.63
CA GLN A 78 -2.42 -1.25 14.71
C GLN A 78 -1.43 -0.71 15.74
N PHE A 79 -1.37 0.62 15.87
CA PHE A 79 -0.60 1.24 16.94
C PHE A 79 -1.24 0.94 18.30
N THR A 80 -0.44 0.38 19.19
CA THR A 80 -0.73 0.12 20.61
C THR A 80 0.42 0.69 21.45
N PRO A 81 0.20 1.05 22.72
CA PRO A 81 1.26 1.62 23.56
C PRO A 81 2.47 0.69 23.73
N ASP A 82 2.26 -0.62 23.61
CA ASP A 82 3.31 -1.64 23.79
C ASP A 82 4.06 -2.01 22.49
N LEU A 83 3.68 -1.42 21.35
CA LEU A 83 4.25 -1.80 20.05
C LEU A 83 5.74 -1.44 20.00
N MET A 84 6.61 -2.43 19.81
CA MET A 84 8.05 -2.20 19.69
C MET A 84 8.44 -1.89 18.24
N PRO A 85 9.52 -1.12 18.00
CA PRO A 85 10.01 -0.87 16.65
C PRO A 85 10.28 -2.15 15.85
N SER A 86 10.78 -3.20 16.51
CA SER A 86 11.01 -4.53 15.91
C SER A 86 9.73 -5.21 15.42
N ASP A 87 8.57 -4.93 16.02
CA ASP A 87 7.29 -5.47 15.56
C ASP A 87 6.86 -4.86 14.22
N ILE A 88 7.41 -3.70 13.86
CA ILE A 88 7.16 -2.99 12.59
C ILE A 88 8.23 -3.33 11.55
N THR A 89 9.49 -3.22 11.95
CA THR A 89 10.64 -3.39 11.04
C THR A 89 10.99 -4.86 10.82
N GLY A 90 10.72 -5.74 11.78
CA GLY A 90 11.14 -7.14 11.75
C GLY A 90 12.19 -7.46 12.81
N THR A 91 12.50 -8.75 12.93
CA THR A 91 13.42 -9.28 13.96
C THR A 91 14.28 -10.41 13.41
N GLU A 92 15.45 -10.61 14.01
CA GLU A 92 16.32 -11.76 13.74
C GLU A 92 15.90 -12.93 14.63
N LEU A 93 15.53 -14.05 14.01
CA LEU A 93 15.21 -15.29 14.72
C LEU A 93 16.38 -16.26 14.62
N ILE A 94 16.67 -16.97 15.71
CA ILE A 94 17.60 -18.10 15.68
C ILE A 94 16.81 -19.33 15.25
N GLU A 95 17.08 -19.85 14.06
CA GLU A 95 16.54 -21.12 13.59
C GLU A 95 17.63 -22.21 13.69
N GLU A 96 17.23 -23.41 14.09
CA GLU A 96 18.12 -24.57 14.09
C GLU A 96 17.93 -25.35 12.79
N ASN A 97 19.00 -25.44 12.00
CA ASN A 97 18.97 -26.14 10.73
C ASN A 97 18.86 -27.65 10.99
N ARG A 98 17.67 -28.23 10.74
CA ARG A 98 17.34 -29.64 11.02
C ARG A 98 18.29 -30.65 10.38
N ALA A 99 19.00 -30.27 9.32
CA ALA A 99 19.96 -31.14 8.63
C ALA A 99 21.39 -31.06 9.19
N SER A 100 21.79 -29.93 9.79
CA SER A 100 23.18 -29.69 10.23
C SER A 100 23.34 -29.47 11.74
N GLY A 101 22.24 -29.30 12.48
CA GLY A 101 22.23 -28.99 13.92
C GLY A 101 22.81 -27.61 14.27
N LYS A 102 23.10 -26.77 13.26
CA LYS A 102 23.66 -25.43 13.48
C LYS A 102 22.55 -24.41 13.72
N ARG A 103 22.81 -23.49 14.65
CA ARG A 103 22.00 -22.30 14.87
C ARG A 103 22.37 -21.25 13.83
N GLU A 104 21.39 -20.82 13.06
CA GLU A 104 21.52 -19.78 12.04
C GLU A 104 20.59 -18.61 12.39
N PHE A 105 21.06 -17.38 12.18
CA PHE A 105 20.22 -16.19 12.33
C PHE A 105 19.46 -15.94 11.01
N ARG A 106 18.15 -15.77 11.10
CA ARG A 106 17.26 -15.50 9.97
C ARG A 106 16.42 -14.26 10.24
N PHE A 107 16.54 -13.27 9.35
CA PHE A 107 15.71 -12.08 9.41
C PHE A 107 14.26 -12.39 8.99
N VAL A 108 13.32 -12.09 9.88
CA VAL A 108 11.89 -12.12 9.60
C VAL A 108 11.41 -10.68 9.37
N ARG A 109 10.99 -10.42 8.13
CA ARG A 109 10.47 -9.13 7.69
C ARG A 109 9.19 -8.76 8.44
N GLY A 110 9.19 -7.57 9.06
CA GLY A 110 8.00 -7.00 9.70
C GLY A 110 6.93 -6.50 8.71
N PRO A 111 5.79 -6.02 9.23
CA PRO A 111 4.64 -5.57 8.43
C PRO A 111 4.92 -4.32 7.60
N ILE A 112 6.02 -3.57 7.85
CA ILE A 112 6.41 -2.40 7.04
C ILE A 112 6.80 -2.79 5.60
N PHE A 113 7.14 -4.06 5.34
CA PHE A 113 7.53 -4.51 4.00
C PHE A 113 6.31 -4.80 3.12
N ALA A 114 5.55 -3.76 2.80
CA ALA A 114 4.38 -3.76 1.94
C ALA A 114 4.36 -2.49 1.06
N ASN A 115 3.54 -2.49 0.01
CA ASN A 115 3.38 -1.31 -0.86
C ASN A 115 2.44 -0.28 -0.23
N ILE A 116 1.38 -0.76 0.43
CA ILE A 116 0.43 0.05 1.18
C ILE A 116 0.40 -0.45 2.63
N ILE A 117 0.56 0.49 3.55
CA ILE A 117 0.54 0.25 5.00
C ILE A 117 -0.55 1.14 5.58
N LEU A 118 -1.49 0.53 6.31
CA LEU A 118 -2.57 1.22 7.03
C LEU A 118 -2.36 1.19 8.54
#